data_AF-A0A0Q5IQ25-F1
#
_entry.id   AF-A0A0Q5IQ25-F1
#
_cell.length_a   1.000
_cell.length_b   1.000
_cell.length_c   1.000
_cell.angle_alpha   90.00
_cell.angle_beta   90.00
_cell.angle_gamma   90.00
#
_symmetry.space_group_name_H-M   'P 1'
#
loop_
_entity.id
_entity.type
_entity.pdbx_description
1 polymer ?
#
loop_
_entity_poly.entity_id
_entity_poly.type
_entity_poly.pdbx_seq_one_letter_code
_entity_poly.pdbx_strand_id
1 'polypeptide(L)'
;MGLGVLGLSACSSIENPPPNPIPSTRSYVAQLAGTWNTNFTLDTAFTDRIQLSEIQTTEKDPNDFYIWGANKAGYLALGWYDPKTSEYVITVNTKELTQFYEFSSIAADGRVSGNTWFSSERGYSDDYAFTGQRTLGTASVNAPRARAEAAQLFEKLKASRR
;
A
#
# COMPACT_ATOMS: atom_id res chain seq x y z
N MET A 1 -54.49 43.22 16.13
CA MET A 1 -53.83 41.91 16.31
C MET A 1 -54.16 41.07 15.07
N GLY A 2 -53.28 40.46 14.26
CA GLY A 2 -51.82 40.43 14.12
C GLY A 2 -51.43 40.78 12.65
N LEU A 3 -50.18 41.12 12.29
CA LEU A 3 -49.02 40.22 12.10
C LEU A 3 -49.43 38.92 11.40
N GLY A 4 -48.97 38.49 10.22
CA GLY A 4 -47.83 38.81 9.37
C GLY A 4 -47.40 37.49 8.68
N VAL A 5 -46.43 37.58 7.76
CA VAL A 5 -45.58 36.50 7.20
C VAL A 5 -45.97 35.90 5.84
N LEU A 6 -45.16 36.28 4.85
CA LEU A 6 -44.92 35.62 3.57
C LEU A 6 -44.26 34.25 3.80
N GLY A 7 -44.83 33.18 3.26
CA GLY A 7 -44.23 31.85 3.24
C GLY A 7 -43.77 31.47 1.83
N LEU A 8 -42.46 31.61 1.58
CA LEU A 8 -41.77 31.01 0.43
C LEU A 8 -41.86 29.48 0.53
N SER A 9 -42.44 28.82 -0.46
CA SER A 9 -42.35 27.34 -0.58
C SER A 9 -41.20 26.98 -1.51
N ALA A 10 -40.30 26.18 -0.95
CA ALA A 10 -39.01 25.78 -1.48
C ALA A 10 -39.13 24.94 -2.77
N CYS A 11 -38.21 25.19 -3.70
CA CYS A 11 -37.94 24.28 -4.81
C CYS A 11 -37.29 23.00 -4.25
N SER A 12 -37.94 21.87 -4.50
CA SER A 12 -37.36 20.54 -4.31
C SER A 12 -36.28 20.31 -5.37
N SER A 13 -35.00 20.42 -4.98
CA SER A 13 -33.90 19.96 -5.82
C SER A 13 -33.72 18.46 -5.61
N ILE A 14 -33.93 17.69 -6.67
CA ILE A 14 -33.55 16.28 -6.76
C ILE A 14 -32.03 16.29 -6.90
N GLU A 15 -31.31 16.26 -5.77
CA GLU A 15 -29.88 16.00 -5.79
C GLU A 15 -29.67 14.56 -6.28
N ASN A 16 -28.96 14.41 -7.38
CA ASN A 16 -28.42 13.13 -7.80
C ASN A 16 -27.69 12.50 -6.61
N PRO A 17 -27.83 11.18 -6.36
CA PRO A 17 -27.03 10.53 -5.33
C PRO A 17 -25.54 10.83 -5.60
N PRO A 18 -24.75 11.14 -4.56
CA PRO A 18 -23.35 11.47 -4.76
C PRO A 18 -22.66 10.34 -5.53
N PRO A 19 -21.74 10.66 -6.45
CA PRO A 19 -20.95 9.64 -7.13
C PRO A 19 -20.30 8.74 -6.08
N ASN A 20 -20.29 7.43 -6.35
CA ASN A 20 -19.75 6.41 -5.44
C ASN A 20 -18.50 6.91 -4.71
N PRO A 21 -18.42 6.81 -3.36
CA PRO A 21 -17.25 7.27 -2.64
C PRO A 21 -16.02 6.52 -3.15
N ILE A 22 -15.04 7.27 -3.65
CA ILE A 22 -13.73 6.75 -4.01
C ILE A 22 -13.20 6.04 -2.75
N PRO A 23 -12.81 4.75 -2.83
CA PRO A 23 -12.23 4.07 -1.68
C PRO A 23 -11.04 4.89 -1.19
N SER A 24 -10.96 5.18 0.11
CA SER A 24 -9.81 5.88 0.66
C SER A 24 -8.53 5.08 0.41
N THR A 25 -7.39 5.75 0.32
CA THR A 25 -6.06 5.12 0.27
C THR A 25 -5.90 4.04 1.33
N ARG A 26 -6.50 4.23 2.52
CA ARG A 26 -6.59 3.22 3.58
C ARG A 26 -7.20 1.90 3.13
N SER A 27 -8.30 1.92 2.37
CA SER A 27 -8.97 0.70 1.88
C SER A 27 -8.12 -0.03 0.86
N TYR A 28 -7.39 0.68 0.00
CA TYR A 28 -6.40 0.07 -0.89
C TYR A 28 -5.27 -0.58 -0.08
N VAL A 29 -4.68 0.14 0.87
CA VAL A 29 -3.63 -0.38 1.74
C VAL A 29 -4.08 -1.60 2.55
N ALA A 30 -5.33 -1.63 3.01
CA ALA A 30 -5.89 -2.78 3.71
C ALA A 30 -5.93 -4.05 2.86
N GLN A 31 -6.01 -3.94 1.53
CA GLN A 31 -5.89 -5.09 0.64
C GLN A 31 -4.48 -5.70 0.65
N LEU A 32 -3.45 -4.97 1.09
CA LEU A 32 -2.11 -5.54 1.18
C LEU A 32 -1.90 -6.44 2.40
N ALA A 33 -2.85 -6.47 3.34
CA ALA A 33 -2.76 -7.31 4.53
C ALA A 33 -2.75 -8.81 4.19
N GLY A 34 -1.83 -9.54 4.81
CA GLY A 34 -1.69 -10.99 4.65
C GLY A 34 -0.24 -11.43 4.47
N THR A 35 -0.09 -12.70 4.09
CA THR A 35 1.19 -13.27 3.66
C THR A 35 1.27 -13.27 2.14
N TRP A 36 2.36 -12.77 1.60
CA TRP A 36 2.67 -12.74 0.18
C TRP A 36 3.81 -13.71 -0.10
N ASN A 37 3.64 -14.60 -1.08
CA ASN A 37 4.73 -15.36 -1.67
C ASN A 37 4.98 -14.79 -3.07
N THR A 38 6.14 -14.18 -3.29
CA THR A 38 6.51 -13.55 -4.57
C THR A 38 7.49 -14.43 -5.31
N ASN A 39 7.45 -14.40 -6.64
CA ASN A 39 8.38 -15.12 -7.51
C ASN A 39 8.79 -14.23 -8.68
N PHE A 40 10.08 -14.14 -8.96
CA PHE A 40 10.65 -13.52 -10.15
C PHE A 40 11.92 -14.25 -10.57
N THR A 41 12.40 -14.00 -11.78
CA THR A 41 13.61 -14.65 -12.30
C THR A 41 14.57 -13.58 -12.82
N LEU A 42 15.82 -13.64 -12.35
CA LEU A 42 16.95 -12.95 -12.97
C LEU A 42 17.64 -13.99 -13.89
N ASP A 43 18.67 -14.65 -13.37
CA ASP A 43 19.27 -15.87 -13.92
C ASP A 43 18.73 -17.15 -13.24
N THR A 44 18.26 -17.00 -12.00
CA THR A 44 17.66 -18.06 -11.19
C THR A 44 16.32 -17.59 -10.61
N ALA A 45 15.43 -18.52 -10.34
CA ALA A 45 14.17 -18.22 -9.67
C ALA A 45 14.42 -17.77 -8.23
N PHE A 46 13.89 -16.61 -7.88
CA PHE A 46 13.89 -16.05 -6.53
C PHE A 46 12.48 -16.08 -5.97
N THR A 47 12.35 -16.51 -4.72
CA THR A 47 11.10 -16.51 -3.97
C THR A 47 11.29 -15.76 -2.66
N ASP A 48 10.41 -14.81 -2.36
CA ASP A 48 10.33 -14.20 -1.03
C ASP A 48 8.97 -14.49 -0.39
N ARG A 49 8.94 -14.51 0.94
CA ARG A 49 7.72 -14.59 1.74
C ARG A 49 7.64 -13.38 2.64
N ILE A 50 6.66 -12.52 2.39
CA ILE A 50 6.46 -11.23 3.06
C ILE A 50 5.18 -11.30 3.88
N GLN A 51 5.18 -10.77 5.08
CA GLN A 51 4.03 -10.72 5.95
C GLN A 51 3.72 -9.27 6.32
N LEU A 52 2.53 -8.80 5.97
CA LEU A 52 2.05 -7.44 6.19
C LEU A 52 0.78 -7.50 7.04
N SER A 53 0.71 -6.73 8.12
CA SER A 53 -0.43 -6.84 9.04
C SER A 53 -0.87 -5.60 9.76
N GLU A 54 0.04 -4.64 9.94
CA GLU A 54 -0.26 -3.46 10.74
C GLU A 54 -0.34 -2.24 9.84
N ILE A 55 -1.55 -1.71 9.69
CA ILE A 55 -1.81 -0.49 8.93
C ILE A 55 -1.53 0.71 9.83
N GLN A 56 -0.80 1.67 9.30
CA GLN A 56 -0.37 2.89 9.95
C GLN A 56 -0.61 4.10 9.06
N THR A 57 -0.58 5.27 9.68
CA THR A 57 -0.49 6.56 9.00
C THR A 57 0.84 7.22 9.31
N THR A 58 1.22 8.20 8.51
CA THR A 58 2.35 9.08 8.83
C THR A 58 1.89 10.22 9.75
N GLU A 59 2.82 10.82 10.47
CA GLU A 59 2.54 12.06 11.22
C GLU A 59 2.44 13.28 10.29
N LYS A 60 3.06 13.19 9.11
CA LYS A 60 3.21 14.29 8.16
C LYS A 60 1.97 14.49 7.29
N ASP A 61 1.31 13.39 6.90
CA ASP A 61 0.03 13.40 6.21
C ASP A 61 -0.88 12.26 6.74
N PRO A 62 -2.01 12.59 7.39
CA PRO A 62 -2.94 11.58 7.91
C PRO A 62 -3.67 10.80 6.80
N ASN A 63 -3.58 11.22 5.54
CA ASN A 63 -4.13 10.51 4.38
C ASN A 63 -3.14 9.53 3.75
N ASP A 64 -1.89 9.54 4.22
CA ASP A 64 -0.87 8.59 3.81
C ASP A 64 -0.91 7.36 4.70
N PHE A 65 -1.50 6.31 4.16
CA PHE A 65 -1.55 5.00 4.79
C PHE A 65 -0.46 4.11 4.22
N TYR A 66 0.14 3.32 5.10
CA TYR A 66 1.01 2.21 4.75
C TYR A 66 0.69 1.02 5.64
N ILE A 67 1.03 -0.17 5.18
CA ILE A 67 1.02 -1.38 5.98
C ILE A 67 2.47 -1.83 6.15
N TRP A 68 2.80 -2.41 7.30
CA TRP A 68 4.15 -2.90 7.53
C TRP A 68 4.15 -4.29 8.15
N GLY A 69 5.33 -4.90 8.10
CA GLY A 69 5.64 -6.16 8.73
C GLY A 69 7.06 -6.58 8.36
N ALA A 70 7.26 -7.85 8.00
CA ALA A 70 8.59 -8.36 7.70
C ALA A 70 8.57 -9.48 6.66
N ASN A 71 9.71 -9.71 6.01
CA ASN A 71 9.91 -10.90 5.21
C ASN A 71 10.41 -12.09 6.05
N LYS A 72 10.54 -13.27 5.43
CA LYS A 72 10.99 -14.51 6.10
C LYS A 72 12.37 -14.39 6.76
N ALA A 73 13.24 -13.52 6.23
CA ALA A 73 14.55 -13.26 6.81
C ALA A 73 14.51 -12.23 7.96
N GLY A 74 13.34 -11.68 8.29
CA GLY A 74 13.16 -10.68 9.34
C GLY A 74 13.46 -9.25 8.89
N TYR A 75 13.65 -9.01 7.59
CA TYR A 75 13.83 -7.66 7.06
C TYR A 75 12.49 -6.93 7.03
N LEU A 76 12.54 -5.63 7.34
CA LEU A 76 11.38 -4.75 7.34
C LEU A 76 10.75 -4.71 5.95
N ALA A 77 9.44 -4.96 5.92
CA ALA A 77 8.64 -4.85 4.72
C ALA A 77 7.56 -3.78 4.88
N LEU A 78 7.33 -3.02 3.81
CA LEU A 78 6.28 -2.02 3.73
C LEU A 78 5.36 -2.33 2.56
N GLY A 79 4.11 -1.86 2.65
CA GLY A 79 3.18 -1.88 1.56
C GLY A 79 2.36 -0.59 1.54
N TRP A 80 2.11 -0.02 0.37
CA TRP A 80 1.21 1.11 0.23
C TRP A 80 0.54 1.12 -1.15
N TYR A 81 -0.40 2.04 -1.33
CA TYR A 81 -0.98 2.33 -2.63
C TYR A 81 -0.54 3.72 -3.08
N ASP A 82 0.06 3.81 -4.28
CA ASP A 82 0.45 5.08 -4.88
C ASP A 82 -0.68 5.59 -5.79
N PRO A 83 -1.40 6.66 -5.39
CA PRO A 83 -2.49 7.20 -6.19
C PRO A 83 -2.01 7.86 -7.49
N LYS A 84 -0.73 8.23 -7.62
CA LYS A 84 -0.20 8.85 -8.84
C LYS A 84 -0.03 7.82 -9.96
N THR A 85 0.48 6.64 -9.63
CA THR A 85 0.67 5.55 -10.60
C THR A 85 -0.49 4.56 -10.62
N SER A 86 -1.42 4.65 -9.65
CA SER A 86 -2.51 3.69 -9.44
C SER A 86 -2.01 2.26 -9.22
N GLU A 87 -0.94 2.12 -8.43
CA GLU A 87 -0.28 0.85 -8.15
C GLU A 87 -0.20 0.58 -6.65
N TYR A 88 -0.31 -0.68 -6.31
CA TYR A 88 0.18 -1.20 -5.05
C TYR A 88 1.68 -1.35 -5.14
N VAL A 89 2.37 -0.97 -4.07
CA VAL A 89 3.79 -1.15 -3.90
C VAL A 89 4.00 -1.97 -2.63
N ILE A 90 4.80 -3.03 -2.73
CA ILE A 90 5.36 -3.74 -1.57
C ILE A 90 6.87 -3.58 -1.66
N THR A 91 7.51 -3.24 -0.54
CA THR A 91 8.98 -3.19 -0.47
C THR A 91 9.52 -4.07 0.62
N VAL A 92 10.74 -4.55 0.39
CA VAL A 92 11.55 -5.25 1.39
C VAL A 92 12.87 -4.52 1.48
N ASN A 93 13.15 -3.95 2.65
CA ASN A 93 14.36 -3.19 2.88
C ASN A 93 15.41 -4.05 3.58
N THR A 94 16.44 -4.43 2.82
CA THR A 94 17.59 -5.18 3.32
C THR A 94 18.72 -4.21 3.71
N LYS A 95 19.89 -4.75 4.11
CA LYS A 95 21.06 -3.91 4.41
C LYS A 95 21.69 -3.27 3.18
N GLU A 96 21.61 -3.94 2.03
CA GLU A 96 22.37 -3.56 0.82
C GLU A 96 21.48 -2.94 -0.26
N LEU A 97 20.20 -3.29 -0.26
CA LEU A 97 19.24 -2.86 -1.26
C LEU A 97 17.81 -2.80 -0.70
N THR A 98 16.96 -2.02 -1.36
CA THR A 98 15.52 -2.06 -1.20
C THR A 98 14.92 -2.70 -2.45
N GLN A 99 14.19 -3.79 -2.29
CA GLN A 99 13.42 -4.41 -3.36
C GLN A 99 12.01 -3.84 -3.39
N PHE A 100 11.49 -3.62 -4.59
CA PHE A 100 10.13 -3.13 -4.86
C PHE A 100 9.35 -4.17 -5.65
N TYR A 101 8.07 -4.32 -5.35
CA TYR A 101 7.10 -5.12 -6.09
C TYR A 101 5.91 -4.22 -6.39
N GLU A 102 5.63 -3.98 -7.66
CA GLU A 102 4.66 -3.00 -8.12
C GLU A 102 3.62 -3.67 -9.02
N PHE A 103 2.34 -3.51 -8.68
CA PHE A 103 1.23 -4.16 -9.37
C PHE A 103 -0.05 -3.33 -9.25
N SER A 104 -0.91 -3.37 -10.25
CA SER A 104 -2.11 -2.51 -10.32
C SER A 104 -3.37 -3.14 -9.72
N SER A 105 -3.40 -4.46 -9.56
CA SER A 105 -4.60 -5.16 -9.09
C SER A 105 -4.28 -6.46 -8.36
N ILE A 106 -5.21 -6.88 -7.49
CA ILE A 106 -5.17 -8.15 -6.78
C ILE A 106 -6.39 -8.95 -7.19
N ALA A 107 -6.18 -10.12 -7.79
CA ALA A 107 -7.25 -11.02 -8.16
C ALA A 107 -8.01 -11.51 -6.90
N ALA A 108 -9.25 -11.96 -7.08
CA ALA A 108 -10.10 -12.42 -5.98
C ALA A 108 -9.47 -13.60 -5.20
N ASP A 109 -8.67 -14.43 -5.87
CA ASP A 109 -7.91 -15.53 -5.30
C ASP A 109 -6.57 -15.10 -4.67
N GLY A 110 -6.25 -13.81 -4.68
CA GLY A 110 -5.01 -13.25 -4.13
C GLY A 110 -3.82 -13.23 -5.08
N ARG A 111 -3.98 -13.64 -6.35
CA ARG A 111 -2.89 -13.59 -7.34
C ARG A 111 -2.62 -12.16 -7.82
N VAL A 112 -1.34 -11.88 -8.08
CA VAL A 112 -0.87 -10.64 -8.71
C VAL A 112 0.18 -10.92 -9.78
N SER A 113 0.34 -9.98 -10.70
CA SER A 113 1.45 -9.92 -11.63
C SER A 113 1.84 -8.46 -11.81
N GLY A 114 3.12 -8.21 -12.00
CA GLY A 114 3.65 -6.85 -12.12
C GLY A 114 5.16 -6.84 -12.29
N ASN A 115 5.78 -5.75 -11.85
CA ASN A 115 7.22 -5.55 -11.97
C ASN A 115 7.90 -5.54 -10.61
N THR A 116 9.14 -6.04 -10.56
CA THR A 116 10.03 -5.92 -9.42
C THR A 116 11.35 -5.32 -9.86
N TRP A 117 11.92 -4.48 -9.01
CA TRP A 117 13.19 -3.81 -9.23
C TRP A 117 13.85 -3.52 -7.88
N PHE A 118 15.12 -3.11 -7.94
CA PHE A 118 15.95 -2.88 -6.76
C PHE A 118 16.50 -1.45 -6.77
N SER A 119 16.55 -0.84 -5.59
CA SER A 119 17.30 0.39 -5.34
C SER A 119 18.48 0.10 -4.43
N SER A 120 19.63 0.71 -4.71
CA SER A 120 20.83 0.67 -3.88
C SER A 120 21.53 2.02 -3.92
N GLU A 121 22.62 2.17 -3.15
CA GLU A 121 23.48 3.36 -3.23
C GLU A 121 24.09 3.58 -4.62
N ARG A 122 24.16 2.53 -5.46
CA ARG A 122 24.69 2.59 -6.83
C ARG A 122 23.63 2.97 -7.87
N GLY A 123 22.38 3.15 -7.46
CA GLY A 123 21.25 3.45 -8.33
C GLY A 123 20.22 2.31 -8.39
N TYR A 124 19.45 2.31 -9.48
CA TYR A 124 18.33 1.40 -9.72
C TYR A 124 18.71 0.25 -10.67
N SER A 125 18.11 -0.91 -10.48
CA SER A 125 18.14 -2.00 -11.46
C SER A 125 17.15 -1.75 -12.61
N ASP A 126 17.22 -2.62 -13.62
CA ASP A 126 16.13 -2.83 -14.56
C ASP A 126 14.88 -3.43 -13.86
N ASP A 127 13.76 -3.41 -14.59
CA ASP A 127 12.49 -4.00 -14.18
C ASP A 127 12.42 -5.48 -14.59
N TYR A 128 11.96 -6.32 -13.67
CA TYR A 128 11.77 -7.75 -13.89
C TYR A 128 10.32 -8.14 -13.66
N ALA A 129 9.76 -9.00 -14.51
CA ALA A 129 8.42 -9.51 -14.28
C ALA A 129 8.38 -10.35 -13.00
N PHE A 130 7.39 -10.11 -12.14
CA PHE A 130 7.12 -10.94 -10.98
C PHE A 130 5.67 -11.41 -10.94
N THR A 131 5.47 -12.51 -10.22
CA THR A 131 4.16 -12.99 -9.82
C THR A 131 4.09 -13.09 -8.31
N GLY A 132 2.91 -12.92 -7.74
CA GLY A 132 2.71 -13.06 -6.29
C GLY A 132 1.41 -13.77 -5.96
N GLN A 133 1.39 -14.41 -4.79
CA GLN A 133 0.21 -15.02 -4.21
C GLN A 133 0.02 -14.51 -2.78
N ARG A 134 -1.09 -13.80 -2.55
CA ARG A 134 -1.54 -13.39 -1.22
C ARG A 134 -2.37 -14.50 -0.56
N THR A 135 -2.13 -14.74 0.72
CA THR A 135 -2.98 -15.53 1.60
C THR A 135 -3.35 -14.68 2.81
N LEU A 136 -4.65 -14.56 3.08
CA LEU A 136 -5.15 -13.84 4.25
C LEU A 136 -4.87 -14.64 5.53
N GLY A 137 -4.44 -13.97 6.59
CA GLY A 137 -4.17 -14.58 7.88
C GLY A 137 -3.69 -13.54 8.89
N THR A 138 -3.81 -13.86 10.18
CA THR A 138 -3.28 -13.02 11.26
C THR A 138 -1.75 -13.12 11.28
N ALA A 139 -1.08 -12.01 11.05
CA ALA A 139 0.33 -11.91 11.42
C ALA A 139 0.48 -11.51 12.88
N SER A 140 1.50 -12.08 13.52
CA SER A 140 2.06 -11.53 14.74
C SER A 140 3.39 -10.90 14.36
N VAL A 141 3.45 -9.58 14.31
CA VAL A 141 4.70 -8.85 14.15
C VAL A 141 5.14 -8.44 15.55
N ASN A 142 6.28 -8.97 16.00
CA ASN A 142 6.86 -8.55 17.27
C ASN A 142 7.48 -7.15 17.13
N ALA A 143 7.05 -6.24 18.00
CA ALA A 143 7.77 -5.11 18.59
C ALA A 143 7.50 -3.67 18.07
N PRO A 144 7.22 -2.71 18.98
CA PRO A 144 7.10 -1.27 18.70
C PRO A 144 8.30 -0.61 17.98
N ARG A 145 9.51 -1.19 18.09
CA ARG A 145 10.72 -0.69 17.42
C ARG A 145 10.60 -0.75 15.89
N ALA A 146 9.95 -1.79 15.36
CA ALA A 146 9.77 -1.95 13.93
C ALA A 146 8.78 -0.93 13.34
N ARG A 147 7.84 -0.40 14.15
CA ARG A 147 6.88 0.62 13.72
C ARG A 147 7.51 1.98 13.46
N ALA A 148 8.42 2.44 14.33
CA ALA A 148 9.09 3.73 14.13
C ALA A 148 10.04 3.68 12.92
N GLU A 149 10.76 2.57 12.76
CA GLU A 149 11.60 2.32 11.58
C GLU A 149 10.77 2.27 10.29
N ALA A 150 9.58 1.65 10.34
CA ALA A 150 8.61 1.63 9.23
C ALA A 150 8.17 3.03 8.79
N ALA A 151 7.81 3.90 9.74
CA ALA A 151 7.38 5.26 9.45
C ALA A 151 8.49 6.08 8.75
N GLN A 152 9.72 6.03 9.26
CA GLN A 152 10.86 6.74 8.68
C GLN A 152 11.21 6.21 7.28
N LEU A 153 11.18 4.89 7.11
CA LEU A 153 11.45 4.27 5.82
C LEU A 153 10.37 4.65 4.80
N PHE A 154 9.10 4.63 5.17
CA PHE A 154 8.01 5.01 4.29
C PHE A 154 8.16 6.44 3.75
N GLU A 155 8.44 7.40 4.64
CA GLU A 155 8.71 8.80 4.25
C GLU A 155 9.88 8.92 3.27
N LYS A 156 10.98 8.21 3.54
CA LYS A 156 12.15 8.19 2.66
C LYS A 156 11.80 7.65 1.28
N LEU A 157 11.13 6.49 1.22
CA LEU A 157 10.86 5.79 -0.05
C LEU A 157 9.83 6.54 -0.89
N LYS A 158 8.79 7.12 -0.27
CA LYS A 158 7.79 7.91 -0.99
C LYS A 158 8.40 9.16 -1.66
N ALA A 159 9.44 9.75 -1.05
CA ALA A 159 10.14 10.91 -1.59
C ALA A 159 11.19 10.57 -2.66
N SER A 160 11.68 9.33 -2.72
CA SER A 160 12.84 8.93 -3.53
C SER A 160 12.53 7.91 -4.62
N ARG A 161 11.25 7.60 -4.86
CA ARG A 161 10.85 6.67 -5.94
C ARG A 161 11.24 7.24 -7.32
N ARG A 162 11.63 6.32 -8.20
CA ARG A 162 12.03 6.58 -9.60
C ARG A 162 10.91 7.26 -10.39
#